data_AF-A0A401MJE0-F1
#
_entry.id   AF-A0A401MJE0-F1
#
_cell.length_a   1.000
_cell.length_b   1.000
_cell.length_c   1.000
_cell.angle_alpha   90.00
_cell.angle_beta   90.00
_cell.angle_gamma   90.00
#
_symmetry.space_group_name_H-M   'P 1'
#
loop_
_entity.id
_entity.type
_entity.pdbx_description
1 polymer ?
#
loop_
_entity_poly.entity_id
_entity_poly.type
_entity_poly.pdbx_seq_one_letter_code
_entity_poly.pdbx_strand_id
1 'polypeptide(L)'
;MFDVVRIDEDDMLTEVVSSGGHRTLRALTVPGLTDVEVTALADRVNSLAQREGFVREWSGDRHVAVNIPGDRDPSPLVALMSEQRAAGKLFWEWSDMKPFRIAGM
;
A
#
# COMPACT_ATOMS: atom_id res chain seq x y z
N MET A 1 12.90 7.65 -6.65
CA MET A 1 13.32 8.70 -5.69
C MET A 1 12.20 8.79 -4.65
N PHE A 2 12.46 9.17 -3.40
CA PHE A 2 11.38 9.29 -2.41
C PHE A 2 10.72 10.67 -2.46
N ASP A 3 9.51 10.79 -1.90
CA ASP A 3 8.85 12.08 -1.73
C ASP A 3 9.69 12.98 -0.80
N VAL A 4 9.70 14.27 -1.09
CA VAL A 4 10.29 15.32 -0.25
C VAL A 4 9.16 16.14 0.36
N VAL A 5 9.15 16.25 1.67
CA VAL A 5 8.08 16.88 2.44
C VAL A 5 8.61 18.01 3.31
N ARG A 6 7.76 18.98 3.63
CA ARG A 6 8.01 19.98 4.67
C ARG A 6 7.32 19.55 5.96
N ILE A 7 8.03 19.71 7.07
CA ILE A 7 7.51 19.55 8.43
C ILE A 7 7.58 20.89 9.16
N ASP A 8 6.69 21.11 10.14
CA ASP A 8 6.74 22.28 11.03
C ASP A 8 7.56 22.00 12.30
N GLU A 9 7.52 22.93 13.27
CA GLU A 9 8.26 22.84 14.54
C GLU A 9 7.76 21.70 15.46
N ASP A 10 6.56 21.18 15.21
CA ASP A 10 5.93 20.08 15.95
C ASP A 10 6.09 18.72 15.23
N ASP A 11 7.01 18.64 14.26
CA ASP A 11 7.26 17.46 13.39
C ASP A 11 6.03 17.03 12.57
N MET A 12 5.07 17.95 12.33
CA MET A 12 3.87 17.65 11.55
C MET A 12 4.10 17.94 10.06
N LEU A 13 3.67 17.02 9.20
CA LEU A 13 3.76 17.19 7.74
C LEU A 13 2.83 18.33 7.29
N THR A 14 3.41 19.35 6.65
CA THR A 14 2.69 20.54 6.17
C THR A 14 2.61 20.63 4.65
N GLU A 15 3.54 20.03 3.91
CA GLU A 15 3.55 20.11 2.45
C GLU A 15 4.26 18.91 1.82
N VAL A 16 3.77 18.45 0.67
CA VAL A 16 4.56 17.61 -0.25
C VAL A 16 5.25 18.52 -1.25
N VAL A 17 6.54 18.77 -1.04
CA VAL A 17 7.36 19.70 -1.84
C VAL A 17 7.67 19.11 -3.21
N SER A 18 7.94 17.80 -3.27
CA SER A 18 8.17 17.08 -4.52
C SER A 18 7.77 15.62 -4.35
N SER A 19 7.10 15.05 -5.36
CA SER A 19 6.84 13.62 -5.39
C SER A 19 8.01 12.87 -6.04
N GLY A 20 8.40 11.77 -5.43
CA GLY A 20 9.39 10.83 -5.93
C GLY A 20 8.89 9.93 -7.05
N GLY A 21 7.60 10.03 -7.41
CA GLY A 21 6.94 9.25 -8.45
C GLY A 21 6.55 7.82 -8.03
N HIS A 22 6.81 7.45 -6.78
CA HIS A 22 6.36 6.19 -6.22
C HIS A 22 4.86 6.23 -5.97
N ARG A 23 4.22 5.06 -6.02
CA ARG A 23 2.81 4.91 -5.65
C ARG A 23 2.67 3.84 -4.58
N THR A 24 1.74 4.04 -3.66
CA THR A 24 1.46 3.09 -2.58
C THR A 24 0.07 2.53 -2.72
N LEU A 25 -0.04 1.19 -2.69
CA LEU A 25 -1.30 0.47 -2.57
C LEU A 25 -1.42 -0.06 -1.14
N ARG A 26 -2.59 0.10 -0.52
CA ARG A 26 -2.89 -0.52 0.77
C ARG A 26 -4.02 -1.53 0.66
N ALA A 27 -3.90 -2.61 1.41
CA ALA A 27 -4.91 -3.66 1.48
C ALA A 27 -5.17 -4.07 2.93
N LEU A 28 -6.43 -4.39 3.21
CA LEU A 28 -6.93 -4.85 4.50
C LEU A 28 -7.72 -6.14 4.30
N THR A 29 -7.29 -7.23 4.93
CA THR A 29 -8.03 -8.49 4.88
C THR A 29 -9.35 -8.38 5.64
N VAL A 30 -10.39 -9.04 5.16
CA VAL A 30 -11.69 -9.06 5.83
C VAL A 30 -11.59 -9.80 7.17
N PRO A 31 -12.45 -9.48 8.16
CA PRO A 31 -12.59 -10.32 9.34
C PRO A 31 -13.15 -11.71 9.00
N GLY A 32 -12.78 -12.72 9.79
CA GLY A 32 -13.34 -14.07 9.68
C GLY A 32 -12.60 -15.02 8.73
N LEU A 33 -11.52 -14.58 8.08
CA LEU A 33 -10.57 -15.50 7.44
C LEU A 33 -9.90 -16.36 8.51
N THR A 34 -9.63 -17.62 8.16
CA THR A 34 -8.80 -18.50 8.99
C THR A 34 -7.34 -18.07 8.96
N ASP A 35 -6.56 -18.41 9.98
CA ASP A 35 -5.11 -18.10 10.04
C ASP A 35 -4.36 -18.65 8.82
N VAL A 36 -4.81 -19.82 8.31
CA VAL A 36 -4.25 -20.43 7.10
C VAL A 36 -4.50 -19.58 5.87
N GLU A 37 -5.71 -19.01 5.73
CA GLU A 37 -6.04 -18.13 4.61
C GLU A 37 -5.30 -16.79 4.68
N VAL A 38 -5.17 -16.21 5.88
CA VAL A 38 -4.40 -14.99 6.12
C VAL A 38 -2.94 -15.21 5.75
N THR A 39 -2.34 -16.30 6.25
CA THR A 39 -0.94 -16.65 5.96
C THR A 39 -0.72 -16.89 4.46
N ALA A 40 -1.59 -17.68 3.81
CA ALA A 40 -1.47 -17.96 2.39
C ALA A 40 -1.62 -16.70 1.52
N LEU A 41 -2.50 -15.78 1.91
CA LEU A 41 -2.64 -14.49 1.25
C LEU A 41 -1.39 -13.62 1.44
N ALA A 42 -0.89 -13.52 2.67
CA ALA A 42 0.32 -12.77 2.98
C ALA A 42 1.52 -13.31 2.19
N ASP A 43 1.68 -14.62 2.09
CA ASP A 43 2.74 -15.27 1.31
C ASP A 43 2.64 -14.96 -0.18
N ARG A 44 1.42 -14.96 -0.75
CA ARG A 44 1.20 -14.55 -2.15
C ARG A 44 1.61 -13.09 -2.39
N VAL A 45 1.22 -12.19 -1.50
CA VAL A 45 1.59 -10.76 -1.58
C VAL A 45 3.11 -10.59 -1.42
N ASN A 46 3.71 -11.27 -0.45
CA ASN A 46 5.15 -11.22 -0.18
C ASN A 46 5.98 -11.72 -1.37
N SER A 47 5.59 -12.86 -1.93
CA SER A 47 6.27 -13.48 -3.08
C SER A 47 6.14 -12.62 -4.34
N LEU A 48 4.95 -12.05 -4.56
CA LEU A 48 4.72 -11.11 -5.66
C LEU A 48 5.59 -9.87 -5.50
N ALA A 49 5.53 -9.20 -4.34
CA ALA A 49 6.32 -8.00 -4.08
C ALA A 49 7.83 -8.25 -4.24
N GLN A 50 8.33 -9.39 -3.75
CA GLN A 50 9.73 -9.76 -3.94
C GLN A 50 10.09 -9.92 -5.42
N ARG A 51 9.26 -10.60 -6.20
CA ARG A 51 9.49 -10.83 -7.63
C ARG A 51 9.48 -9.53 -8.43
N GLU A 52 8.52 -8.65 -8.16
CA GLU A 52 8.37 -7.39 -8.90
C GLU A 52 9.29 -6.26 -8.38
N GLY A 53 10.00 -6.49 -7.28
CA GLY A 53 10.90 -5.51 -6.67
C GLY A 53 10.19 -4.42 -5.85
N PHE A 54 9.00 -4.73 -5.32
CA PHE A 54 8.24 -3.84 -4.46
C PHE A 54 8.67 -3.96 -3.00
N VAL A 55 8.62 -2.83 -2.29
CA VAL A 55 8.79 -2.79 -0.83
C VAL A 55 7.40 -2.90 -0.20
N ARG A 56 7.30 -3.64 0.91
CA ARG A 56 6.04 -3.82 1.62
C ARG A 56 6.24 -3.70 3.12
N GLU A 57 5.20 -3.24 3.80
CA GLU A 57 5.13 -3.16 5.25
C GLU A 57 3.81 -3.77 5.72
N TRP A 58 3.90 -4.67 6.69
CA TRP A 58 2.74 -5.29 7.34
C TRP A 58 2.51 -4.64 8.69
N SER A 59 1.26 -4.20 8.92
CA SER A 59 0.79 -3.78 10.24
C SER A 59 -0.04 -4.91 10.83
N GLY A 60 0.60 -5.67 11.72
CA GLY A 60 0.07 -6.96 12.17
C GLY A 60 -0.01 -7.97 11.03
N ASP A 61 -1.08 -8.75 11.02
CA ASP A 61 -1.33 -9.87 10.09
C ASP A 61 -2.35 -9.55 8.99
N ARG A 62 -3.06 -8.42 9.10
CA ARG A 62 -4.25 -8.13 8.26
C ARG A 62 -4.13 -6.90 7.38
N HIS A 63 -3.17 -6.01 7.62
CA HIS A 63 -3.01 -4.79 6.84
C HIS A 63 -1.62 -4.71 6.21
N VAL A 64 -1.57 -4.43 4.91
CA VAL A 64 -0.32 -4.28 4.17
C VAL A 64 -0.34 -2.99 3.36
N ALA A 65 0.78 -2.27 3.39
CA ALA A 65 1.09 -1.21 2.45
C ALA A 65 2.22 -1.69 1.52
N VAL A 66 2.07 -1.49 0.21
CA VAL A 66 3.03 -1.87 -0.82
C VAL A 66 3.44 -0.64 -1.59
N ASN A 67 4.72 -0.28 -1.50
CA ASN A 67 5.33 0.81 -2.26
C ASN A 67 5.85 0.29 -3.61
N ILE A 68 5.39 0.92 -4.67
CA ILE A 68 5.72 0.63 -6.07
C ILE A 68 6.58 1.79 -6.60
N PRO A 69 7.83 1.53 -7.00
CA PRO A 69 8.66 2.52 -7.68
C PRO A 69 8.01 3.01 -8.99
N GLY A 70 8.19 4.29 -9.33
CA GLY A 70 7.52 4.91 -10.49
C GLY A 70 7.92 4.36 -11.86
N ASP A 71 9.04 3.62 -11.95
CA ASP A 71 9.52 2.93 -13.15
C ASP A 71 9.03 1.48 -13.26
N ARG A 72 8.16 1.03 -12.33
CA ARG A 72 7.66 -0.35 -12.28
C ARG A 72 6.17 -0.44 -12.61
N ASP A 73 5.79 -1.54 -13.25
CA ASP A 73 4.40 -1.82 -13.59
C ASP A 73 3.62 -2.35 -12.38
N PRO A 74 2.58 -1.64 -11.90
CA PRO A 74 1.76 -2.11 -10.79
C PRO A 74 0.76 -3.22 -11.15
N SER A 75 0.56 -3.50 -12.44
CA SER A 75 -0.53 -4.36 -12.93
C SER A 75 -0.59 -5.75 -12.27
N PRO A 76 0.53 -6.46 -12.01
CA PRO A 76 0.50 -7.74 -11.31
C PRO A 76 -0.09 -7.64 -9.88
N LEU A 77 0.25 -6.57 -9.15
CA LEU A 77 -0.30 -6.33 -7.81
C LEU A 77 -1.77 -5.96 -7.87
N VAL A 78 -2.15 -5.07 -8.79
CA VAL A 78 -3.55 -4.69 -8.99
C VAL A 78 -4.41 -5.90 -9.34
N ALA A 79 -3.91 -6.80 -10.20
CA ALA A 79 -4.59 -8.03 -10.58
C ALA A 79 -4.80 -8.95 -9.36
N LEU A 80 -3.74 -9.20 -8.57
CA LEU A 80 -3.85 -10.00 -7.34
C LEU A 80 -4.87 -9.38 -6.38
N MET A 81 -4.77 -8.09 -6.11
CA MET A 81 -5.66 -7.40 -5.15
C MET A 81 -7.12 -7.41 -5.64
N SER A 82 -7.35 -7.27 -6.94
CA SER A 82 -8.69 -7.35 -7.54
C SER A 82 -9.27 -8.76 -7.47
N GLU A 83 -8.47 -9.79 -7.75
CA GLU A 83 -8.86 -11.20 -7.58
C GLU A 83 -9.28 -11.49 -6.14
N GLN A 84 -8.46 -11.09 -5.16
CA GLN A 84 -8.75 -11.35 -3.75
C GLN A 84 -9.94 -10.54 -3.23
N ARG A 85 -10.15 -9.31 -3.74
CA ARG A 85 -11.35 -8.53 -3.46
C ARG A 85 -12.61 -9.19 -4.03
N ALA A 86 -12.55 -9.69 -5.26
CA ALA A 86 -13.66 -10.42 -5.88
C ALA A 86 -13.99 -11.71 -5.12
N ALA A 87 -12.99 -12.37 -4.56
CA ALA A 87 -13.15 -13.52 -3.66
C ALA A 87 -13.63 -13.15 -2.24
N GLY A 88 -13.88 -11.86 -1.96
CA GLY A 88 -14.35 -11.39 -0.65
C GLY A 88 -13.30 -11.47 0.47
N LYS A 89 -12.00 -11.58 0.13
CA LYS A 89 -10.93 -11.79 1.12
C LYS A 89 -10.27 -10.52 1.62
N LEU A 90 -10.31 -9.44 0.84
CA LEU A 90 -9.72 -8.17 1.24
C LEU A 90 -10.42 -6.98 0.60
N PHE A 91 -10.18 -5.80 1.18
CA PHE A 91 -10.37 -4.50 0.56
C PHE A 91 -9.01 -3.95 0.16
N TRP A 92 -8.95 -3.15 -0.90
CA TRP A 92 -7.73 -2.44 -1.28
C TRP A 92 -8.04 -1.11 -1.96
N GLU A 93 -7.09 -0.20 -1.88
CA GLU A 93 -7.13 1.09 -2.57
C GLU A 93 -5.72 1.63 -2.81
N TRP A 94 -5.63 2.60 -3.72
CA TRP A 94 -4.44 3.44 -3.83
C TRP A 94 -4.39 4.44 -2.68
N SER A 95 -3.23 4.64 -2.07
CA SER A 95 -3.06 5.61 -0.97
C SER A 95 -3.05 7.06 -1.47
N ASP A 96 -2.84 7.29 -2.77
CA ASP A 96 -2.77 8.60 -3.42
C ASP A 96 -4.12 9.05 -4.01
N MET A 97 -5.25 8.45 -3.61
CA MET A 97 -6.58 8.80 -4.16
C MET A 97 -7.00 10.25 -3.96
N LYS A 98 -6.40 10.96 -3.00
CA LYS A 98 -6.62 12.39 -2.78
C LYS A 98 -5.29 13.11 -2.61
N PRO A 99 -5.14 14.35 -3.12
CA PRO A 99 -3.99 15.18 -2.81
C PRO A 99 -3.83 15.36 -1.30
N PHE A 100 -2.59 15.48 -0.83
CA PHE A 100 -2.31 15.82 0.55
C PHE A 100 -2.98 17.15 0.93
N ARG A 101 -3.55 17.22 2.14
CA ARG A 101 -4.13 18.42 2.73
C ARG A 101 -3.86 18.40 4.24
N ILE A 102 -3.48 19.54 4.80
CA ILE A 102 -3.41 19.73 6.25
C ILE A 102 -4.83 19.74 6.80
N ALA A 103 -5.11 19.00 7.88
CA ALA A 103 -6.40 19.03 8.54
C ALA A 103 -6.61 20.39 9.23
N GLY A 104 -7.63 21.15 8.85
CA GLY A 104 -7.99 22.44 9.46
C GLY A 104 -7.78 23.68 8.59
N MET A 105 -7.44 23.53 7.30
CA MET A 105 -7.48 24.58 6.28
C MET A 105 -8.44 24.23 5.13
#